data_AF-A0A925U0K0-F1
#
_entry.id   AF-A0A925U0K0-F1
#
_cell.length_a   1.000
_cell.length_b   1.000
_cell.length_c   1.000
_cell.angle_alpha   90.00
_cell.angle_beta   90.00
_cell.angle_gamma   90.00
#
_symmetry.space_group_name_H-M   'P 1'
#
loop_
_entity.id
_entity.type
_entity.pdbx_description
1 polymer ?
#
loop_
_entity_poly.entity_id
_entity_poly.type
_entity_poly.pdbx_seq_one_letter_code
_entity_poly.pdbx_strand_id
1 'polypeptide(L)'
;TALDDAIFGTLLLPAAGKPRSVDLWPIFYTGAPNLAPYQLATGKGGNPLAAGKPFINNFLPTGGDMLRLNMAVPVTDRTSSSFSSLGLVQAAVLGLTDPTYASTTDLEFIPNMDGFPNGRRLEDDVTRIELQAVSGIVLAAIGLWYDDYDPLTSPSPLTKDLLNVLFYTTRVEANDKSFQTSFPYVAEPWRGTEVSFDY
;
A
#
# COMPACT_ATOMS: atom_id res chain seq x y z
N THR A 1 -10.59 4.51 18.14
CA THR A 1 -9.70 4.22 16.99
C THR A 1 -10.16 2.90 16.36
N ALA A 2 -9.56 2.41 15.28
CA ALA A 2 -9.85 1.06 14.76
C ALA A 2 -9.57 -0.05 15.79
N LEU A 3 -8.68 0.21 16.74
CA LEU A 3 -8.34 -0.72 17.84
C LEU A 3 -9.37 -0.75 18.98
N ASP A 4 -10.45 0.02 18.89
CA ASP A 4 -11.55 -0.02 19.86
C ASP A 4 -12.36 -1.31 19.69
N ASP A 5 -12.58 -2.04 20.78
CA ASP A 5 -13.33 -3.31 20.81
C ASP A 5 -14.76 -3.17 20.31
N ALA A 6 -15.36 -1.97 20.45
CA ALA A 6 -16.69 -1.67 19.91
C ALA A 6 -16.72 -1.59 18.38
N ILE A 7 -15.56 -1.52 17.73
CA ILE A 7 -15.41 -1.41 16.27
C ILE A 7 -14.71 -2.64 15.69
N PHE A 8 -13.37 -2.69 15.77
CA PHE A 8 -12.56 -3.78 15.20
C PHE A 8 -11.48 -4.30 16.17
N GLY A 9 -11.43 -3.81 17.41
CA GLY A 9 -10.40 -4.18 18.40
C GLY A 9 -10.31 -5.69 18.61
N THR A 10 -11.45 -6.37 18.77
CA THR A 10 -11.50 -7.82 18.93
C THR A 10 -10.99 -8.62 17.72
N LEU A 11 -11.07 -8.04 16.52
CA LEU A 11 -10.56 -8.63 15.28
C LEU A 11 -9.06 -8.35 15.10
N LEU A 12 -8.63 -7.12 15.39
CA LEU A 12 -7.26 -6.64 15.17
C LEU A 12 -6.30 -7.02 16.31
N LEU A 13 -6.83 -7.24 17.52
CA LEU A 13 -6.10 -7.63 18.73
C LEU A 13 -6.72 -8.90 19.34
N PRO A 14 -6.74 -10.03 18.61
CA PRO A 14 -7.46 -11.24 19.03
C PRO A 14 -6.83 -11.93 20.25
N ALA A 15 -5.56 -11.67 20.53
CA ALA A 15 -4.85 -12.22 21.69
C ALA A 15 -3.61 -11.37 22.03
N ALA A 16 -3.12 -11.52 23.27
CA ALA A 16 -1.87 -10.90 23.71
C ALA A 16 -0.67 -11.38 22.86
N GLY A 17 0.27 -10.48 22.59
CA GLY A 17 1.51 -10.80 21.88
C GLY A 17 1.32 -11.16 20.39
N LYS A 18 0.26 -10.68 19.76
CA LYS A 18 0.00 -10.84 18.32
C LYS A 18 0.16 -9.51 17.57
N PRO A 19 1.34 -8.88 17.55
CA PRO A 19 1.49 -7.56 16.91
C PRO A 19 1.15 -7.60 15.42
N ARG A 20 1.38 -8.74 14.75
CA ARG A 20 1.12 -8.89 13.31
C ARG A 20 -0.37 -8.99 12.91
N SER A 21 -1.28 -9.10 13.89
CA SER A 21 -2.72 -9.03 13.61
C SER A 21 -3.20 -7.58 13.40
N VAL A 22 -2.35 -6.60 13.70
CA VAL A 22 -2.64 -5.17 13.50
C VAL A 22 -2.02 -4.65 12.21
N ASP A 23 -1.08 -5.34 11.55
CA ASP A 23 -0.45 -4.86 10.31
C ASP A 23 -0.82 -5.70 9.07
N LEU A 24 -0.37 -6.95 8.99
CA LEU A 24 -0.44 -7.83 7.85
C LEU A 24 -1.84 -8.43 7.70
N TRP A 25 -2.47 -8.74 8.83
CA TRP A 25 -3.84 -9.25 8.82
C TRP A 25 -4.83 -8.25 8.22
N PRO A 26 -4.88 -6.98 8.66
CA PRO A 26 -5.77 -6.02 8.04
C PRO A 26 -5.37 -5.67 6.61
N ILE A 27 -4.09 -5.51 6.30
CA ILE A 27 -3.70 -5.09 4.95
C ILE A 27 -4.02 -6.14 3.88
N PHE A 28 -3.88 -7.44 4.18
CA PHE A 28 -4.05 -8.52 3.18
C PHE A 28 -5.34 -9.32 3.33
N TYR A 29 -5.86 -9.50 4.54
CA TYR A 29 -6.98 -10.41 4.77
C TYR A 29 -8.32 -9.68 4.92
N THR A 30 -8.44 -8.85 5.95
CA THR A 30 -9.72 -8.23 6.32
C THR A 30 -9.96 -6.94 5.53
N GLY A 31 -8.90 -6.22 5.20
CA GLY A 31 -8.91 -4.87 4.65
C GLY A 31 -8.62 -3.82 5.72
N ALA A 32 -7.71 -2.89 5.45
CA ALA A 32 -7.36 -1.84 6.41
C ALA A 32 -8.38 -0.69 6.35
N PRO A 33 -9.03 -0.35 7.49
CA PRO A 33 -10.05 0.69 7.50
C PRO A 33 -9.39 2.07 7.38
N ASN A 34 -10.13 3.03 6.83
CA ASN A 34 -9.70 4.43 6.79
C ASN A 34 -9.88 5.13 8.15
N LEU A 35 -9.25 4.59 9.20
CA LEU A 35 -9.36 5.04 10.59
C LEU A 35 -7.99 4.99 11.25
N ALA A 36 -7.75 5.86 12.22
CA ALA A 36 -6.56 5.76 13.07
C ALA A 36 -6.46 4.34 13.69
N PRO A 37 -5.30 3.65 13.66
CA PRO A 37 -3.97 4.18 13.32
C PRO A 37 -3.57 4.07 11.84
N TYR A 38 -4.41 3.53 10.95
CA TYR A 38 -4.03 3.17 9.57
C TYR A 38 -3.88 4.33 8.59
N GLN A 39 -4.01 5.56 9.06
CA GLN A 39 -3.80 6.76 8.27
C GLN A 39 -2.31 7.09 8.18
N LEU A 40 -1.87 7.80 7.13
CA LEU A 40 -0.46 8.15 6.94
C LEU A 40 0.06 9.05 8.08
N ALA A 41 1.37 9.04 8.27
CA ALA A 41 2.05 9.80 9.33
C ALA A 41 1.79 11.33 9.27
N THR A 42 1.42 11.87 8.10
CA THR A 42 1.04 13.27 7.93
C THR A 42 -0.05 13.69 8.92
N GLY A 43 0.22 14.73 9.70
CA GLY A 43 -0.72 15.25 10.71
C GLY A 43 -0.69 14.54 12.07
N LYS A 44 0.03 13.43 12.22
CA LYS A 44 0.06 12.65 13.48
C LYS A 44 0.94 13.21 14.59
N GLY A 45 1.81 14.18 14.28
CA GLY A 45 2.69 14.81 15.27
C GLY A 45 3.60 13.84 16.02
N GLY A 46 4.05 12.76 15.37
CA GLY A 46 4.88 11.72 15.99
C GLY A 46 4.12 10.66 16.80
N ASN A 47 2.80 10.76 16.91
CA ASN A 47 1.97 9.73 17.55
C ASN A 47 1.37 8.78 16.49
N PRO A 48 1.90 7.56 16.29
CA PRO A 48 1.40 6.63 15.27
C PRO A 48 -0.06 6.22 15.47
N LEU A 49 -0.61 6.35 16.68
CA LEU A 49 -1.99 6.02 17.00
C LEU A 49 -2.99 7.16 16.74
N ALA A 50 -2.48 8.36 16.45
CA ALA A 50 -3.31 9.53 16.15
C ALA A 50 -3.96 9.43 14.77
N ALA A 51 -4.98 10.27 14.55
CA ALA A 51 -5.50 10.52 13.22
C ALA A 51 -4.43 11.21 12.37
N GLY A 52 -4.33 10.80 11.11
CA GLY A 52 -3.42 11.36 10.13
C GLY A 52 -4.11 11.48 8.78
N LYS A 53 -3.33 11.51 7.69
CA LYS A 53 -3.90 11.63 6.35
C LYS A 53 -4.63 10.34 5.93
N PRO A 54 -5.92 10.41 5.58
CA PRO A 54 -6.67 9.32 4.96
C PRO A 54 -6.08 8.94 3.60
N PHE A 55 -5.91 7.63 3.33
CA PHE A 55 -5.40 7.18 2.01
C PHE A 55 -5.83 5.76 1.63
N ILE A 56 -6.08 4.87 2.60
CA ILE A 56 -6.66 3.55 2.31
C ILE A 56 -8.17 3.69 2.32
N ASN A 57 -8.83 3.14 1.33
CA ASN A 57 -10.28 3.06 1.30
C ASN A 57 -10.68 1.60 1.14
N ASN A 58 -10.53 0.82 2.22
CA ASN A 58 -10.98 -0.58 2.24
C ASN A 58 -12.12 -0.73 3.26
N PHE A 59 -13.18 -1.43 2.85
CA PHE A 59 -14.42 -1.57 3.62
C PHE A 59 -14.36 -2.81 4.50
N LEU A 60 -14.69 -2.67 5.78
CA LEU A 60 -14.77 -3.81 6.70
C LEU A 60 -16.12 -3.94 7.41
N PRO A 61 -16.96 -4.88 6.94
CA PRO A 61 -17.87 -5.56 7.85
C PRO A 61 -17.87 -7.09 7.71
N THR A 62 -17.10 -7.69 6.78
CA THR A 62 -17.00 -9.15 6.63
C THR A 62 -15.53 -9.59 6.61
N GLY A 63 -15.12 -10.37 7.61
CA GLY A 63 -13.75 -10.85 7.80
C GLY A 63 -13.36 -12.02 6.90
N GLY A 64 -13.82 -12.04 5.64
CA GLY A 64 -13.51 -13.09 4.67
C GLY A 64 -12.64 -12.60 3.51
N ASP A 65 -11.81 -13.47 2.97
CA ASP A 65 -11.12 -13.24 1.69
C ASP A 65 -12.14 -13.27 0.55
N MET A 66 -12.61 -12.09 0.15
CA MET A 66 -13.51 -11.93 -0.99
C MET A 66 -12.81 -11.15 -2.09
N LEU A 67 -13.18 -11.40 -3.35
CA LEU A 67 -12.86 -10.52 -4.46
C LEU A 67 -13.53 -9.17 -4.22
N ARG A 68 -12.80 -8.26 -3.57
CA ARG A 68 -13.25 -6.89 -3.29
C ARG A 68 -12.98 -6.04 -4.53
N LEU A 69 -14.04 -5.59 -5.18
CA LEU A 69 -13.95 -4.53 -6.17
C LEU A 69 -14.15 -3.20 -5.45
N ASN A 70 -13.06 -2.50 -5.19
CA ASN A 70 -13.14 -1.15 -4.63
C ASN A 70 -13.53 -0.15 -5.73
N MET A 71 -14.75 0.37 -5.65
CA MET A 71 -15.26 1.40 -6.56
C MET A 71 -15.14 2.82 -6.00
N ALA A 72 -14.61 2.99 -4.78
CA ALA A 72 -14.52 4.29 -4.12
C ALA A 72 -13.31 5.12 -4.58
N VAL A 73 -12.38 4.51 -5.32
CA VAL A 73 -11.15 5.14 -5.81
C VAL A 73 -11.16 5.14 -7.33
N PRO A 74 -10.85 6.26 -8.00
CA PRO A 74 -10.71 6.30 -9.45
C PRO A 74 -9.53 5.45 -9.90
N VAL A 75 -9.65 4.86 -11.09
CA VAL A 75 -8.55 4.11 -11.71
C VAL A 75 -7.41 5.07 -12.04
N THR A 76 -6.19 4.70 -11.67
CA THR A 76 -5.00 5.45 -12.06
C THR A 76 -4.70 5.18 -13.53
N ASP A 77 -4.62 6.23 -14.34
CA ASP A 77 -4.28 6.12 -15.76
C ASP A 77 -2.92 5.42 -15.93
N ARG A 78 -2.90 4.34 -16.73
CA ARG A 78 -1.71 3.52 -16.99
C ARG A 78 -0.59 4.26 -17.73
N THR A 79 -0.93 5.37 -18.36
CA THR A 79 0.01 6.25 -19.08
C THR A 79 0.46 7.45 -18.26
N SER A 80 -0.09 7.63 -17.05
CA SER A 80 0.32 8.70 -16.14
C SER A 80 1.76 8.50 -15.69
N SER A 81 2.53 9.60 -15.61
CA SER A 81 3.85 9.59 -14.98
C SER A 81 3.83 9.21 -13.50
N SER A 82 2.66 9.32 -12.86
CA SER A 82 2.47 8.95 -11.46
C SER A 82 2.05 7.48 -11.28
N PHE A 83 1.84 6.75 -12.38
CA PHE A 83 1.53 5.32 -12.33
C PHE A 83 2.74 4.52 -11.83
N SER A 84 2.50 3.55 -10.96
CA SER A 84 3.53 2.66 -10.41
C SER A 84 2.96 1.27 -10.16
N SER A 85 3.76 0.24 -10.41
CA SER A 85 3.45 -1.16 -10.07
C SER A 85 3.49 -1.45 -8.57
N LEU A 86 3.87 -0.48 -7.74
CA LEU A 86 3.89 -0.60 -6.27
C LEU A 86 2.52 -0.36 -5.60
N GLY A 87 1.46 -0.15 -6.38
CA GLY A 87 0.10 -0.05 -5.86
C GLY A 87 -0.04 0.91 -4.67
N LEU A 88 -0.63 0.42 -3.58
CA LEU A 88 -0.90 1.22 -2.39
C LEU A 88 0.38 1.71 -1.67
N VAL A 89 1.52 1.04 -1.86
CA VAL A 89 2.81 1.51 -1.35
C VAL A 89 3.21 2.81 -2.04
N GLN A 90 3.03 2.92 -3.36
CA GLN A 90 3.28 4.18 -4.07
C GLN A 90 2.34 5.28 -3.60
N ALA A 91 1.07 4.97 -3.38
CA ALA A 91 0.12 5.94 -2.84
C ALA A 91 0.55 6.47 -1.46
N ALA A 92 1.09 5.60 -0.60
CA ALA A 92 1.66 6.01 0.68
C ALA A 92 2.89 6.92 0.51
N VAL A 93 3.81 6.58 -0.39
CA VAL A 93 4.98 7.42 -0.70
C VAL A 93 4.52 8.81 -1.14
N LEU A 94 3.64 8.90 -2.14
CA LEU A 94 3.10 10.18 -2.63
C LEU A 94 2.40 10.96 -1.51
N GLY A 95 1.57 10.30 -0.70
CA GLY A 95 0.88 10.91 0.44
C GLY A 95 1.79 11.41 1.57
N LEU A 96 3.05 10.96 1.61
CA LEU A 96 4.06 11.35 2.59
C LEU A 96 5.09 12.35 2.05
N THR A 97 5.38 12.34 0.74
CA THR A 97 6.48 13.10 0.16
C THR A 97 6.06 14.16 -0.86
N ASP A 98 4.96 13.96 -1.57
CA ASP A 98 4.50 14.92 -2.58
C ASP A 98 3.78 16.08 -1.87
N PRO A 99 4.23 17.34 -2.03
CA PRO A 99 3.61 18.49 -1.38
C PRO A 99 2.12 18.66 -1.68
N THR A 100 1.65 18.14 -2.82
CA THR A 100 0.23 18.13 -3.19
C THR A 100 -0.61 17.37 -2.17
N TYR A 101 -0.10 16.23 -1.70
CA TYR A 101 -0.84 15.32 -0.82
C TYR A 101 -0.36 15.39 0.64
N ALA A 102 0.92 15.66 0.88
CA ALA A 102 1.53 15.62 2.20
C ALA A 102 1.34 16.90 3.04
N SER A 103 0.79 17.96 2.44
CA SER A 103 0.65 19.27 3.11
C SER A 103 -0.58 19.37 4.02
N THR A 104 -1.61 18.55 3.80
CA THR A 104 -2.83 18.53 4.62
C THR A 104 -3.28 17.11 4.97
N THR A 105 -4.17 17.02 5.95
CA THR A 105 -4.84 15.76 6.32
C THR A 105 -6.14 15.54 5.55
N ASP A 106 -6.39 16.30 4.49
CA ASP A 106 -7.63 16.19 3.73
C ASP A 106 -7.69 14.86 2.98
N LEU A 107 -8.91 14.35 2.80
CA LEU A 107 -9.16 13.19 1.96
C LEU A 107 -9.00 13.58 0.50
N GLU A 108 -8.10 12.92 -0.20
CA GLU A 108 -7.79 13.20 -1.61
C GLU A 108 -7.61 11.90 -2.41
N PHE A 109 -7.80 11.99 -3.72
CA PHE A 109 -7.46 10.90 -4.62
C PHE A 109 -5.97 10.94 -4.94
N ILE A 110 -5.23 10.06 -4.29
CA ILE A 110 -3.80 9.85 -4.53
C ILE A 110 -3.63 8.77 -5.61
N PRO A 111 -2.76 8.97 -6.62
CA PRO A 111 -2.46 7.94 -7.60
C PRO A 111 -2.06 6.61 -6.95
N ASN A 112 -2.46 5.51 -7.58
CA ASN A 112 -2.23 4.12 -7.18
C ASN A 112 -2.99 3.62 -5.94
N MET A 113 -3.94 4.40 -5.41
CA MET A 113 -4.88 3.91 -4.39
C MET A 113 -5.77 2.75 -4.89
N ASP A 114 -5.89 2.59 -6.22
CA ASP A 114 -6.59 1.50 -6.91
C ASP A 114 -5.73 0.23 -7.08
N GLY A 115 -4.47 0.27 -6.65
CA GLY A 115 -3.57 -0.87 -6.70
C GLY A 115 -3.72 -1.85 -5.53
N PHE A 116 -2.99 -2.94 -5.62
CA PHE A 116 -2.91 -3.97 -4.59
C PHE A 116 -2.49 -3.35 -3.24
N PRO A 117 -3.14 -3.71 -2.12
CA PRO A 117 -4.23 -4.69 -1.98
C PRO A 117 -5.67 -4.12 -2.13
N ASN A 118 -5.84 -2.80 -2.33
CA ASN A 118 -7.17 -2.16 -2.42
C ASN A 118 -7.92 -2.50 -3.73
N GLY A 119 -7.18 -2.72 -4.81
CA GLY A 119 -7.70 -3.23 -6.07
C GLY A 119 -6.82 -4.35 -6.60
N ARG A 120 -7.24 -4.97 -7.70
CA ARG A 120 -6.49 -6.05 -8.36
C ARG A 120 -6.14 -5.59 -9.77
N ARG A 121 -5.14 -4.71 -9.86
CA ARG A 121 -4.51 -4.32 -11.13
C ARG A 121 -3.54 -5.43 -11.52
N LEU A 122 -3.52 -5.82 -12.78
CA LEU A 122 -2.62 -6.88 -13.25
C LEU A 122 -1.18 -6.38 -13.36
N GLU A 123 -0.99 -5.07 -13.45
CA GLU A 123 0.30 -4.39 -13.54
C GLU A 123 1.09 -4.37 -12.22
N ASP A 124 0.45 -4.65 -11.09
CA ASP A 124 1.08 -4.51 -9.78
C ASP A 124 2.07 -5.64 -9.50
N ASP A 125 3.26 -5.31 -9.00
CA ASP A 125 4.24 -6.28 -8.52
C ASP A 125 3.84 -6.74 -7.12
N VAL A 126 2.83 -7.61 -7.08
CA VAL A 126 2.24 -8.14 -5.84
C VAL A 126 3.31 -8.75 -4.94
N THR A 127 4.24 -9.51 -5.51
CA THR A 127 5.32 -10.14 -4.74
C THR A 127 6.21 -9.11 -4.06
N ARG A 128 6.60 -8.03 -4.76
CA ARG A 128 7.39 -6.96 -4.14
C ARG A 128 6.60 -6.22 -3.07
N ILE A 129 5.35 -5.86 -3.34
CA ILE A 129 4.51 -5.14 -2.38
C ILE A 129 4.36 -5.97 -1.10
N GLU A 130 4.11 -7.27 -1.21
CA GLU A 130 4.00 -8.18 -0.07
C GLU A 130 5.31 -8.28 0.72
N LEU A 131 6.45 -8.45 0.04
CA LEU A 131 7.75 -8.51 0.69
C LEU A 131 8.10 -7.20 1.41
N GLN A 132 7.80 -6.05 0.81
CA GLN A 132 7.96 -4.75 1.44
C GLN A 132 7.03 -4.55 2.65
N ALA A 133 5.78 -5.01 2.56
CA ALA A 133 4.82 -4.97 3.65
C ALA A 133 5.24 -5.84 4.84
N VAL A 134 5.65 -7.09 4.58
CA VAL A 134 6.19 -8.00 5.61
C VAL A 134 7.43 -7.41 6.29
N SER A 135 8.28 -6.72 5.51
CA SER A 135 9.46 -6.03 6.00
C SER A 135 9.15 -4.80 6.86
N GLY A 136 7.91 -4.31 6.85
CA GLY A 136 7.42 -3.27 7.77
C GLY A 136 7.11 -1.91 7.13
N ILE A 137 7.12 -1.79 5.79
CA ILE A 137 6.90 -0.49 5.14
C ILE A 137 5.52 0.12 5.45
N VAL A 138 4.51 -0.73 5.69
CA VAL A 138 3.15 -0.31 6.05
C VAL A 138 3.13 0.34 7.43
N LEU A 139 3.92 -0.19 8.37
CA LEU A 139 4.09 0.39 9.70
C LEU A 139 4.83 1.74 9.63
N ALA A 140 5.89 1.80 8.84
CA ALA A 140 6.61 3.05 8.60
C ALA A 140 5.69 4.13 8.01
N ALA A 141 4.83 3.78 7.05
CA ALA A 141 3.90 4.72 6.43
C ALA A 141 2.93 5.38 7.43
N ILE A 142 2.55 4.67 8.50
CA ILE A 142 1.65 5.18 9.55
C ILE A 142 2.40 5.85 10.72
N GLY A 143 3.74 5.95 10.65
CA GLY A 143 4.58 6.62 11.65
C GLY A 143 5.22 5.68 12.68
N LEU A 144 5.16 4.36 12.48
CA LEU A 144 5.96 3.38 13.22
C LEU A 144 7.23 3.06 12.43
N TRP A 145 8.25 3.88 12.64
CA TRP A 145 9.51 3.84 11.90
C TRP A 145 10.35 2.60 12.20
N TYR A 146 11.33 2.36 11.33
CA TYR A 146 12.34 1.31 11.53
C TYR A 146 13.21 1.62 12.75
N ASP A 147 13.83 0.60 13.33
CA ASP A 147 14.59 0.67 14.58
C ASP A 147 15.94 1.38 14.44
N ASP A 148 16.41 1.63 13.22
CA ASP A 148 17.55 2.49 12.91
C ASP A 148 17.20 4.00 12.89
N TYR A 149 15.93 4.37 13.12
CA TYR A 149 15.48 5.75 13.30
C TYR A 149 15.33 6.12 14.78
N ASP A 150 16.02 7.18 15.19
CA ASP A 150 15.83 7.83 16.50
C ASP A 150 15.33 9.26 16.29
N PRO A 151 14.11 9.63 16.72
CA PRO A 151 13.56 10.97 16.53
C PRO A 151 14.33 12.08 17.27
N LEU A 152 15.22 11.75 18.22
CA LEU A 152 16.05 12.72 18.94
C LEU A 152 17.36 13.04 18.22
N THR A 153 17.85 12.14 17.37
CA THR A 153 19.20 12.23 16.79
C THR A 153 19.23 12.08 15.27
N SER A 154 18.26 11.38 14.69
CA SER A 154 18.17 11.13 13.26
C SER A 154 17.56 12.33 12.55
N PRO A 155 18.13 12.78 11.42
CA PRO A 155 17.62 13.94 10.69
C PRO A 155 16.33 13.64 9.92
N SER A 156 16.03 12.36 9.65
CA SER A 156 14.91 11.93 8.84
C SER A 156 14.55 10.47 9.13
N PRO A 157 13.25 10.09 9.05
CA PRO A 157 12.83 8.69 9.09
C PRO A 157 13.19 7.89 7.84
N LEU A 158 13.69 8.54 6.78
CA LEU A 158 14.22 7.87 5.57
C LEU A 158 15.62 7.29 5.84
N THR A 159 15.68 6.35 6.78
CA THR A 159 16.90 5.68 7.20
C THR A 159 17.35 4.62 6.20
N LYS A 160 18.54 4.05 6.43
CA LYS A 160 19.11 3.07 5.51
C LYS A 160 18.22 1.84 5.40
N ASP A 161 17.65 1.37 6.51
CA ASP A 161 16.83 0.16 6.49
C ASP A 161 15.50 0.38 5.76
N LEU A 162 14.85 1.53 5.98
CA LEU A 162 13.66 1.88 5.21
C LEU A 162 13.97 2.00 3.71
N LEU A 163 15.07 2.66 3.33
CA LEU A 163 15.45 2.81 1.93
C LEU A 163 15.80 1.47 1.27
N ASN A 164 16.47 0.55 1.99
CA ASN A 164 16.76 -0.79 1.49
C ASN A 164 15.47 -1.57 1.16
N VAL A 165 14.44 -1.44 2.00
CA VAL A 165 13.13 -2.07 1.76
C VAL A 165 12.40 -1.37 0.61
N LEU A 166 12.36 -0.03 0.59
CA LEU A 166 11.66 0.74 -0.45
C LEU A 166 12.26 0.48 -1.84
N PHE A 167 13.59 0.35 -1.95
CA PHE A 167 14.29 0.08 -3.20
C PHE A 167 14.53 -1.41 -3.47
N TYR A 168 13.99 -2.30 -2.64
CA TYR A 168 14.03 -3.73 -2.91
C TYR A 168 13.39 -4.06 -4.27
N THR A 169 14.02 -4.97 -5.00
CA THR A 169 13.58 -5.44 -6.32
C THR A 169 13.62 -6.96 -6.37
N THR A 170 12.58 -7.54 -6.97
CA THR A 170 12.49 -8.97 -7.31
C THR A 170 13.26 -9.30 -8.60
N ARG A 171 13.76 -8.28 -9.30
CA ARG A 171 14.32 -8.29 -10.66
C ARG A 171 13.33 -8.66 -11.76
N VAL A 172 12.04 -8.72 -11.44
CA VAL A 172 10.95 -8.90 -12.40
C VAL A 172 10.16 -7.60 -12.43
N GLU A 173 10.54 -6.69 -13.34
CA GLU A 173 10.03 -5.31 -13.38
C GLU A 173 8.96 -5.07 -14.44
N ALA A 174 8.68 -6.07 -15.28
CA ALA A 174 7.77 -5.93 -16.40
C ALA A 174 7.07 -7.26 -16.67
N ASN A 175 5.85 -7.14 -17.19
CA ASN A 175 5.12 -8.28 -17.74
C ASN A 175 5.74 -8.72 -19.06
N ASP A 176 5.67 -10.02 -19.36
CA ASP A 176 6.16 -10.58 -20.62
C ASP A 176 5.50 -9.95 -21.85
N LYS A 177 4.26 -9.44 -21.67
CA LYS A 177 3.50 -8.73 -22.69
C LYS A 177 2.80 -7.51 -22.10
N SER A 178 2.80 -6.42 -22.84
CA SER A 178 2.11 -5.18 -22.45
C SER A 178 0.60 -5.39 -22.33
N PHE A 179 0.02 -4.84 -21.26
CA PHE A 179 -1.43 -4.77 -21.09
C PHE A 179 -2.04 -3.61 -21.88
N GLN A 180 -3.32 -3.73 -22.19
CA GLN A 180 -4.08 -2.64 -22.78
C GLN A 180 -4.23 -1.47 -21.79
N THR A 181 -4.27 -0.24 -22.31
CA THR A 181 -4.47 0.98 -21.52
C THR A 181 -5.94 1.31 -21.25
N SER A 182 -6.87 0.50 -21.76
CA SER A 182 -8.30 0.59 -21.51
C SER A 182 -8.85 -0.77 -21.09
N PHE A 183 -10.02 -0.76 -20.46
CA PHE A 183 -10.73 -1.97 -20.09
C PHE A 183 -10.80 -2.97 -21.27
N PRO A 184 -10.42 -4.25 -21.07
CA PRO A 184 -10.27 -4.96 -19.78
C PRO A 184 -8.89 -4.90 -19.12
N TYR A 185 -7.93 -4.11 -19.63
CA TYR A 185 -6.55 -4.03 -19.11
C TYR A 185 -5.79 -5.36 -19.13
N VAL A 186 -6.11 -6.24 -20.08
CA VAL A 186 -5.45 -7.53 -20.28
C VAL A 186 -4.54 -7.49 -21.50
N ALA A 187 -3.50 -8.33 -21.53
CA ALA A 187 -2.66 -8.49 -22.71
C ALA A 187 -3.40 -9.28 -23.78
N GLU A 188 -3.19 -8.91 -25.05
CA GLU A 188 -3.64 -9.73 -26.17
C GLU A 188 -2.97 -11.11 -26.15
N PRO A 189 -3.63 -12.19 -26.60
CA PRO A 189 -3.00 -13.51 -26.71
C PRO A 189 -1.72 -13.45 -27.54
N TRP A 190 -0.72 -14.26 -27.19
CA TRP A 190 0.45 -14.45 -28.03
C TRP A 190 0.03 -15.05 -29.37
N ARG A 191 0.45 -14.45 -30.48
CA ARG A 191 0.06 -14.91 -31.83
C ARG A 191 0.68 -16.26 -32.22
N GLY A 192 1.63 -16.78 -31.42
CA GLY A 192 2.33 -18.04 -31.68
C GLY A 192 3.43 -17.95 -32.75
N THR A 193 3.58 -16.81 -33.42
CA THR A 193 4.62 -16.55 -34.44
C THR A 193 5.73 -15.61 -33.97
N GLU A 194 5.67 -15.16 -32.71
CA GLU A 194 6.56 -14.14 -32.13
C GLU A 194 7.74 -14.74 -31.35
N VAL A 195 7.84 -16.07 -31.25
CA VAL A 195 8.93 -16.75 -30.51
C VAL A 195 10.18 -16.81 -31.39
N SER A 196 11.18 -16.00 -31.05
CA SER A 196 12.54 -16.13 -31.59
C SER A 196 13.17 -17.41 -31.05
N PHE A 197 13.52 -18.36 -31.92
CA PHE A 197 14.42 -19.47 -31.55
C PHE A 197 15.84 -19.03 -31.85
N ASP A 198 16.53 -18.48 -30.86
CA ASP A 198 17.98 -18.38 -30.90
C ASP A 198 18.55 -19.73 -30.42
N TYR A 199 19.06 -20.52 -31.35
CA TYR A 199 19.88 -21.72 -31.10
C TYR A 199 21.36 -21.34 -30.98
#